data_AF-R6GRW9-F1
#
_entry.id   AF-R6GRW9-F1
#
_cell.length_a   1.000
_cell.length_b   1.000
_cell.length_c   1.000
_cell.angle_alpha   90.00
_cell.angle_beta   90.00
_cell.angle_gamma   90.00
#
_symmetry.space_group_name_H-M   'P 1'
#
loop_
_entity.id
_entity.type
_entity.pdbx_description
1 polymer ?
#
loop_
_entity_poly.entity_id
_entity_poly.type
_entity_poly.pdbx_seq_one_letter_code
_entity_poly.pdbx_strand_id
1 'polypeptide(L)'
;MSSLSNKKANILIVAGGGGGGGYQQEGYSGAGGSGGGYNGVTGKYVINYQNLYIPNGATQTSGGSFIHYGAYTYYASSFGSGGGAEKSNGNASGGGGGYYGGGLGNLFMGAGGGSGYIGNSLLTNKSMYCYNCTASSETSTKTISTTCVNSTPTANCAKQGNGYARITLMSSPETITTDKVTITAQENASQSLKNITGKSIFCKLKVKKISRTKKAYNGPTEWLFNYTGGEQTFTAPVNGIYKLEVWGAQGGTDSNNYHGGYGGYSSGSMNLSTSDKIYIYVGEKGKTLNSSGHSGVLYAYPNSGNVRVNSSDANNINFSTGGGSTHILHSSGNLSQFSSTLNKVLIVAGGGGGVCTWWGYNDHGGAGGGFQGATTTYNFPNGTTSNNNPTGGTQISGGFGGGNLDGNSKYSWLNGIFGIGGGSRAAGQSASGSGGGGFYGGGASWGGSGAGGSGYIGNSLLSNKAMYCYNCQESSEESTNTFSTTCTSSTPTENCSKQGNGYARITLISTY
;
A
#
# COMPACT_ATOMS: atom_id res chain seq x y z
N MET A 1 4.00 -16.45 13.87
CA MET A 1 3.45 -16.53 15.24
C MET A 1 4.54 -16.90 16.25
N SER A 2 5.38 -17.90 16.00
CA SER A 2 6.50 -18.29 16.89
C SER A 2 7.44 -17.15 17.30
N SER A 3 7.71 -16.18 16.42
CA SER A 3 8.51 -14.98 16.71
C SER A 3 7.87 -13.99 17.71
N LEU A 4 6.60 -14.17 18.07
CA LEU A 4 5.86 -13.33 19.02
C LEU A 4 5.79 -13.95 20.43
N SER A 5 6.51 -15.04 20.71
CA SER A 5 6.50 -15.74 22.00
C SER A 5 6.81 -14.80 23.19
N ASN A 6 7.71 -13.85 22.99
CA ASN A 6 8.10 -12.83 23.98
C ASN A 6 7.25 -11.54 23.92
N LYS A 7 6.27 -11.47 23.02
CA LYS A 7 5.42 -10.29 22.78
C LYS A 7 3.93 -10.65 22.77
N LYS A 8 3.52 -11.59 23.63
CA LYS A 8 2.12 -12.09 23.70
C LYS A 8 1.09 -10.98 23.91
N ALA A 9 1.45 -9.89 24.59
CA ALA A 9 0.59 -8.72 24.78
C ALA A 9 0.17 -8.04 23.46
N ASN A 10 0.96 -8.20 22.39
CA ASN A 10 0.68 -7.62 21.07
C ASN A 10 -0.28 -8.46 20.22
N ILE A 11 -0.66 -9.65 20.71
CA ILE A 11 -1.57 -10.54 19.99
C ILE A 11 -3.00 -10.19 20.38
N LEU A 12 -3.80 -9.77 19.41
CA LEU A 12 -5.22 -9.44 19.62
C LEU A 12 -6.08 -10.71 19.58
N ILE A 13 -6.11 -11.40 18.43
CA ILE A 13 -6.93 -12.60 18.20
C ILE A 13 -6.15 -13.63 17.37
N VAL A 14 -6.38 -14.92 17.62
CA VAL A 14 -5.85 -16.04 16.82
C VAL A 14 -6.96 -17.05 16.56
N ALA A 15 -7.09 -17.50 15.32
CA ALA A 15 -7.90 -18.66 14.96
C ALA A 15 -7.00 -19.89 14.79
N GLY A 16 -7.31 -20.99 15.48
CA GLY A 16 -6.56 -22.24 15.37
C GLY A 16 -6.78 -22.91 14.01
N GLY A 17 -5.72 -23.47 13.43
CA GLY A 17 -5.74 -24.29 12.22
C GLY A 17 -5.98 -25.77 12.53
N GLY A 18 -6.55 -26.51 11.58
CA GLY A 18 -6.72 -27.97 11.70
C GLY A 18 -5.41 -28.73 11.52
N GLY A 19 -5.33 -29.91 12.15
CA GLY A 19 -4.25 -30.88 11.94
C GLY A 19 -4.42 -31.66 10.64
N GLY A 20 -3.31 -32.17 10.12
CA GLY A 20 -3.31 -33.03 8.93
C GLY A 20 -3.94 -34.39 9.20
N GLY A 21 -4.60 -34.95 8.18
CA GLY A 21 -5.02 -36.35 8.18
C GLY A 21 -3.88 -37.28 7.73
N GLY A 22 -3.98 -38.56 8.09
CA GLY A 22 -3.05 -39.61 7.68
C GLY A 22 -3.80 -40.73 6.96
N TYR A 23 -3.16 -41.35 5.95
CA TYR A 23 -3.73 -42.45 5.19
C TYR A 23 -2.65 -43.44 4.75
N GLN A 24 -2.89 -44.73 4.94
CA GLN A 24 -2.17 -45.84 4.29
C GLN A 24 -3.13 -46.71 3.49
N GLN A 25 -2.61 -47.37 2.45
CA GLN A 25 -3.30 -48.53 1.85
C GLN A 25 -3.61 -49.58 2.93
N GLU A 26 -4.71 -50.32 2.76
CA GLU A 26 -5.27 -51.34 3.70
C GLU A 26 -6.13 -50.84 4.86
N GLY A 27 -6.68 -49.62 4.77
CA GLY A 27 -7.74 -49.15 5.69
C GLY A 27 -7.24 -48.39 6.94
N TYR A 28 -5.92 -48.29 7.13
CA TYR A 28 -5.32 -47.47 8.18
C TYR A 28 -5.43 -45.98 7.83
N SER A 29 -6.36 -45.28 8.46
CA SER A 29 -6.56 -43.85 8.26
C SER A 29 -6.87 -43.12 9.56
N GLY A 30 -6.52 -41.84 9.59
CA GLY A 30 -6.73 -40.96 10.72
C GLY A 30 -7.16 -39.58 10.28
N ALA A 31 -8.31 -39.14 10.79
CA ALA A 31 -8.81 -37.79 10.52
C ALA A 31 -8.09 -36.78 11.42
N GLY A 32 -7.52 -35.74 10.81
CA GLY A 32 -6.93 -34.63 11.53
C GLY A 32 -7.96 -33.89 12.39
N GLY A 33 -7.55 -33.46 13.57
CA GLY A 33 -8.37 -32.67 14.48
C GLY A 33 -8.63 -31.29 13.92
N SER A 34 -9.87 -30.81 14.01
CA SER A 34 -10.23 -29.46 13.59
C SER A 34 -9.49 -28.38 14.38
N GLY A 35 -9.26 -27.22 13.74
CA GLY A 35 -8.80 -26.03 14.42
C GLY A 35 -9.80 -25.60 15.48
N GLY A 36 -9.30 -25.21 16.66
CA GLY A 36 -10.16 -25.08 17.82
C GLY A 36 -10.19 -23.70 18.44
N GLY A 37 -11.17 -23.50 19.32
CA GLY A 37 -11.27 -22.35 20.22
C GLY A 37 -10.17 -22.41 21.28
N TYR A 38 -10.51 -22.32 22.56
CA TYR A 38 -9.44 -22.34 23.58
C TYR A 38 -8.62 -23.64 23.60
N ASN A 39 -9.21 -24.75 23.13
CA ASN A 39 -8.51 -26.00 22.84
C ASN A 39 -8.69 -26.38 21.37
N GLY A 40 -7.61 -26.82 20.73
CA GLY A 40 -7.62 -27.54 19.47
C GLY A 40 -8.31 -28.89 19.61
N VAL A 41 -8.92 -29.39 18.54
CA VAL A 41 -9.56 -30.71 18.56
C VAL A 41 -8.50 -31.80 18.39
N THR A 42 -8.62 -32.87 19.18
CA THR A 42 -7.76 -34.06 19.10
C THR A 42 -8.00 -34.80 17.77
N GLY A 43 -6.93 -35.30 17.15
CA GLY A 43 -7.03 -36.12 15.94
C GLY A 43 -7.72 -37.46 16.22
N LYS A 44 -8.05 -38.23 15.18
CA LYS A 44 -8.67 -39.55 15.32
C LYS A 44 -7.87 -40.63 14.58
N TYR A 45 -8.08 -41.87 15.00
CA TYR A 45 -7.63 -43.08 14.31
C TYR A 45 -8.83 -44.02 14.11
N VAL A 46 -8.91 -44.73 12.97
CA VAL A 46 -10.15 -45.41 12.53
C VAL A 46 -10.20 -46.91 12.85
N ILE A 47 -9.16 -47.57 13.41
CA ILE A 47 -9.22 -49.02 13.74
C ILE A 47 -8.64 -49.36 15.14
N ASN A 48 -9.28 -50.31 15.84
CA ASN A 48 -9.01 -50.80 17.20
C ASN A 48 -7.62 -51.46 17.35
N TYR A 49 -6.56 -50.68 17.47
CA TYR A 49 -5.34 -51.11 18.16
C TYR A 49 -5.39 -50.58 19.58
N GLN A 50 -5.58 -51.47 20.56
CA GLN A 50 -5.52 -51.05 21.96
C GLN A 50 -4.08 -50.64 22.28
N ASN A 51 -3.92 -49.44 22.83
CA ASN A 51 -2.69 -48.82 23.35
C ASN A 51 -1.88 -47.87 22.45
N LEU A 52 -2.42 -47.29 21.36
CA LEU A 52 -1.80 -46.12 20.72
C LEU A 52 -2.37 -44.79 21.25
N TYR A 53 -1.49 -43.90 21.72
CA TYR A 53 -1.82 -42.58 22.27
C TYR A 53 -2.20 -41.60 21.16
N ILE A 54 -3.37 -40.97 21.29
CA ILE A 54 -3.94 -40.10 20.26
C ILE A 54 -3.31 -38.69 20.31
N PRO A 55 -2.86 -38.13 19.18
CA PRO A 55 -2.32 -36.77 19.11
C PRO A 55 -3.34 -35.72 19.56
N ASN A 56 -3.02 -35.01 20.63
CA ASN A 56 -3.92 -34.04 21.23
C ASN A 56 -3.89 -32.69 20.51
N GLY A 57 -5.02 -32.01 20.50
CA GLY A 57 -5.05 -30.60 20.14
C GLY A 57 -4.30 -29.74 21.16
N ALA A 58 -3.89 -28.55 20.74
CA ALA A 58 -3.20 -27.60 21.61
C ALA A 58 -4.15 -26.94 22.61
N THR A 59 -3.63 -26.40 23.69
CA THR A 59 -4.39 -25.50 24.60
C THR A 59 -3.90 -24.06 24.42
N GLN A 60 -4.42 -23.12 25.21
CA GLN A 60 -3.87 -21.76 25.23
C GLN A 60 -2.56 -21.61 26.02
N THR A 61 -2.10 -22.67 26.70
CA THR A 61 -0.89 -22.63 27.54
C THR A 61 0.20 -23.58 27.06
N SER A 62 -0.15 -24.58 26.25
CA SER A 62 0.78 -25.61 25.78
C SER A 62 0.45 -26.11 24.37
N GLY A 63 1.50 -26.56 23.68
CA GLY A 63 1.36 -27.32 22.43
C GLY A 63 0.68 -28.66 22.66
N GLY A 64 0.06 -29.20 21.61
CA GLY A 64 -0.53 -30.53 21.65
C GLY A 64 0.53 -31.64 21.82
N SER A 65 0.21 -32.62 22.66
CA SER A 65 1.10 -33.76 22.94
C SER A 65 1.07 -34.80 21.80
N PHE A 66 2.19 -35.50 21.64
CA PHE A 66 2.35 -36.65 20.76
C PHE A 66 3.33 -37.66 21.39
N ILE A 67 3.32 -38.91 20.91
CA ILE A 67 4.31 -39.92 21.32
C ILE A 67 5.34 -40.14 20.20
N HIS A 68 6.59 -40.20 20.63
CA HIS A 68 7.74 -40.54 19.80
C HIS A 68 7.69 -42.04 19.46
N TYR A 69 7.70 -42.40 18.17
CA TYR A 69 7.75 -43.80 17.73
C TYR A 69 8.93 -43.99 16.78
N GLY A 70 9.77 -44.99 17.03
CA GLY A 70 10.96 -45.26 16.22
C GLY A 70 12.08 -44.21 16.38
N ALA A 71 13.10 -44.31 15.52
CA ALA A 71 14.33 -43.50 15.56
C ALA A 71 14.25 -42.17 14.78
N TYR A 72 13.05 -41.63 14.57
CA TYR A 72 12.84 -40.40 13.78
C TYR A 72 13.05 -39.14 14.62
N THR A 73 13.48 -38.04 14.01
CA THR A 73 13.51 -36.72 14.65
C THR A 73 12.17 -36.00 14.43
N TYR A 74 11.46 -35.72 15.54
CA TYR A 74 10.19 -35.01 15.53
C TYR A 74 10.34 -33.61 16.13
N TYR A 75 9.59 -32.66 15.60
CA TYR A 75 9.42 -31.33 16.17
C TYR A 75 8.21 -31.31 17.07
N ALA A 76 8.44 -30.96 18.34
CA ALA A 76 7.35 -30.70 19.26
C ALA A 76 6.54 -29.48 18.82
N SER A 77 5.23 -29.59 19.00
CA SER A 77 4.33 -28.46 18.84
C SER A 77 4.68 -27.39 19.88
N SER A 78 4.52 -26.13 19.51
CA SER A 78 4.96 -25.01 20.33
C SER A 78 4.10 -23.77 20.07
N PHE A 79 4.46 -22.67 20.72
CA PHE A 79 3.81 -21.39 20.51
C PHE A 79 3.85 -21.02 19.01
N GLY A 80 2.68 -20.89 18.39
CA GLY A 80 2.59 -20.50 16.99
C GLY A 80 2.88 -21.57 15.94
N SER A 81 3.27 -22.80 16.32
CA SER A 81 3.71 -23.83 15.37
C SER A 81 3.22 -25.23 15.76
N GLY A 82 2.63 -25.95 14.81
CA GLY A 82 2.24 -27.35 14.99
C GLY A 82 3.42 -28.31 15.02
N GLY A 83 3.21 -29.51 15.55
CA GLY A 83 4.23 -30.56 15.53
C GLY A 83 4.50 -31.09 14.11
N GLY A 84 5.70 -31.60 13.86
CA GLY A 84 6.11 -32.11 12.55
C GLY A 84 7.29 -33.10 12.62
N ALA A 85 7.84 -33.50 11.46
CA ALA A 85 8.98 -34.41 11.34
C ALA A 85 10.03 -33.88 10.34
N GLU A 86 11.31 -34.19 10.54
CA GLU A 86 12.39 -33.87 9.59
C GLU A 86 12.47 -34.89 8.42
N LYS A 87 13.10 -34.50 7.31
CA LYS A 87 12.94 -35.04 5.94
C LYS A 87 13.14 -36.56 5.72
N SER A 88 12.43 -37.01 4.68
CA SER A 88 12.57 -38.19 3.79
C SER A 88 11.95 -39.55 4.13
N ASN A 89 11.86 -39.99 5.39
CA ASN A 89 11.32 -41.34 5.69
C ASN A 89 10.30 -41.39 6.85
N GLY A 90 9.85 -40.24 7.37
CA GLY A 90 8.85 -40.19 8.44
C GLY A 90 7.43 -40.14 7.88
N ASN A 91 6.64 -41.21 8.06
CA ASN A 91 5.20 -41.17 7.85
C ASN A 91 4.57 -40.39 9.02
N ALA A 92 4.27 -39.10 8.84
CA ALA A 92 3.64 -38.29 9.87
C ALA A 92 2.76 -37.18 9.28
N SER A 93 1.67 -36.88 9.98
CA SER A 93 0.76 -35.76 9.68
C SER A 93 1.12 -34.57 10.56
N GLY A 94 1.26 -33.39 9.95
CA GLY A 94 1.60 -32.16 10.68
C GLY A 94 0.46 -31.66 11.55
N GLY A 95 0.78 -31.21 12.76
CA GLY A 95 -0.19 -30.58 13.67
C GLY A 95 -0.65 -29.21 13.17
N GLY A 96 -1.88 -28.83 13.52
CA GLY A 96 -2.45 -27.54 13.13
C GLY A 96 -1.74 -26.37 13.83
N GLY A 97 -1.47 -25.27 13.13
CA GLY A 97 -0.97 -24.04 13.76
C GLY A 97 -2.02 -23.36 14.64
N GLY A 98 -1.60 -22.48 15.56
CA GLY A 98 -2.53 -21.79 16.47
C GLY A 98 -1.79 -20.85 17.42
N TYR A 99 -2.45 -20.39 18.48
CA TYR A 99 -1.77 -19.70 19.59
C TYR A 99 -0.72 -20.64 20.19
N TYR A 100 -1.11 -21.89 20.39
CA TYR A 100 -0.18 -23.03 20.38
C TYR A 100 -0.61 -24.01 19.29
N GLY A 101 0.36 -24.68 18.68
CA GLY A 101 0.08 -25.67 17.64
C GLY A 101 -0.29 -27.04 18.19
N GLY A 102 -1.07 -27.80 17.44
CA GLY A 102 -1.48 -29.16 17.78
C GLY A 102 -0.36 -30.17 17.64
N GLY A 103 -0.51 -31.32 18.31
CA GLY A 103 0.45 -32.41 18.26
C GLY A 103 0.49 -33.09 16.89
N LEU A 104 1.65 -33.64 16.53
CA LEU A 104 1.80 -34.37 15.26
C LEU A 104 1.08 -35.72 15.29
N GLY A 105 0.56 -36.13 14.13
CA GLY A 105 0.07 -37.47 13.90
C GLY A 105 1.21 -38.39 13.48
N ASN A 106 1.46 -39.46 14.23
CA ASN A 106 2.47 -40.44 13.87
C ASN A 106 1.88 -41.49 12.91
N LEU A 107 2.69 -42.01 11.99
CA LEU A 107 2.31 -42.99 10.98
C LEU A 107 1.12 -42.50 10.12
N PHE A 108 -0.07 -43.05 10.38
CA PHE A 108 -1.31 -42.77 9.64
C PHE A 108 -2.37 -42.11 10.52
N MET A 109 -1.99 -41.65 11.72
CA MET A 109 -2.89 -40.99 12.65
C MET A 109 -3.17 -39.55 12.22
N GLY A 110 -4.38 -39.08 12.51
CA GLY A 110 -4.70 -37.66 12.37
C GLY A 110 -3.97 -36.84 13.43
N ALA A 111 -3.38 -35.73 13.02
CA ALA A 111 -2.72 -34.79 13.93
C ALA A 111 -3.74 -33.93 14.69
N GLY A 112 -3.35 -33.36 15.83
CA GLY A 112 -4.20 -32.44 16.59
C GLY A 112 -4.32 -31.06 15.94
N GLY A 113 -5.45 -30.39 16.14
CA GLY A 113 -5.63 -28.99 15.75
C GLY A 113 -4.93 -28.02 16.70
N GLY A 114 -4.62 -26.81 16.22
CA GLY A 114 -4.10 -25.73 17.05
C GLY A 114 -5.21 -25.00 17.82
N SER A 115 -4.82 -24.29 18.87
CA SER A 115 -5.71 -23.48 19.69
C SER A 115 -5.90 -22.07 19.13
N GLY A 116 -7.07 -21.49 19.35
CA GLY A 116 -7.36 -20.07 19.17
C GLY A 116 -7.09 -19.25 20.42
N TYR A 117 -7.12 -17.94 20.27
CA TYR A 117 -6.89 -16.98 21.36
C TYR A 117 -7.74 -15.73 21.20
N ILE A 118 -8.41 -15.33 22.28
CA ILE A 118 -9.14 -14.06 22.42
C ILE A 118 -8.84 -13.40 23.78
N GLY A 119 -7.74 -13.75 24.44
CA GLY A 119 -7.45 -13.32 25.81
C GLY A 119 -7.18 -11.81 25.97
N ASN A 120 -6.86 -11.10 24.89
CA ASN A 120 -6.45 -9.69 24.95
C ASN A 120 -7.56 -8.79 25.55
N SER A 121 -7.16 -7.88 26.43
CA SER A 121 -8.06 -6.95 27.14
C SER A 121 -8.62 -5.83 26.25
N LEU A 122 -7.98 -5.55 25.11
CA LEU A 122 -8.47 -4.58 24.12
C LEU A 122 -9.72 -5.07 23.36
N LEU A 123 -10.02 -6.36 23.43
CA LEU A 123 -11.20 -6.94 22.78
C LEU A 123 -12.41 -6.87 23.72
N THR A 124 -13.50 -6.28 23.23
CA THR A 124 -14.84 -6.34 23.84
C THR A 124 -15.74 -7.27 23.03
N ASN A 125 -16.74 -7.89 23.66
CA ASN A 125 -17.72 -8.78 22.98
C ASN A 125 -17.09 -9.93 22.17
N LYS A 126 -16.08 -10.57 22.75
CA LYS A 126 -15.26 -11.59 22.09
C LYS A 126 -15.82 -13.02 22.23
N SER A 127 -15.70 -13.81 21.16
CA SER A 127 -16.01 -15.24 21.14
C SER A 127 -15.23 -15.96 20.03
N MET A 128 -15.01 -17.26 20.20
CA MET A 128 -14.49 -18.17 19.19
C MET A 128 -15.55 -19.19 18.81
N TYR A 129 -15.56 -19.62 17.54
CA TYR A 129 -16.40 -20.71 17.05
C TYR A 129 -15.50 -21.80 16.48
N CYS A 130 -15.73 -23.06 16.87
CA CYS A 130 -14.97 -24.19 16.35
C CYS A 130 -15.87 -25.41 16.09
N TYR A 131 -15.42 -26.26 15.17
CA TYR A 131 -16.19 -27.42 14.74
C TYR A 131 -16.10 -28.57 15.76
N ASN A 132 -17.23 -29.02 16.29
CA ASN A 132 -17.32 -30.16 17.22
C ASN A 132 -16.26 -30.16 18.34
N CYS A 133 -16.05 -29.00 18.95
CA CYS A 133 -15.00 -28.75 19.92
C CYS A 133 -15.55 -28.56 21.35
N THR A 134 -14.65 -28.52 22.33
CA THR A 134 -14.98 -28.19 23.71
C THR A 134 -15.39 -26.72 23.83
N ALA A 135 -16.57 -26.47 24.40
CA ALA A 135 -17.06 -25.12 24.66
C ALA A 135 -16.48 -24.53 25.97
N SER A 136 -16.56 -23.21 26.09
CA SER A 136 -16.19 -22.47 27.31
C SER A 136 -17.04 -21.21 27.42
N SER A 137 -17.49 -20.90 28.63
CA SER A 137 -18.25 -19.68 28.96
C SER A 137 -17.38 -18.52 29.46
N GLU A 138 -16.11 -18.79 29.80
CA GLU A 138 -15.20 -17.80 30.40
C GLU A 138 -14.81 -16.70 29.41
N THR A 139 -14.75 -15.46 29.85
CA THR A 139 -14.60 -14.30 28.94
C THR A 139 -13.33 -14.35 28.07
N SER A 140 -12.20 -14.78 28.62
CA SER A 140 -10.90 -14.87 27.90
C SER A 140 -10.78 -16.09 26.99
N THR A 141 -11.66 -17.09 27.15
CA THR A 141 -11.64 -18.37 26.42
C THR A 141 -12.98 -18.71 25.78
N LYS A 142 -13.93 -17.76 25.73
CA LYS A 142 -15.31 -17.99 25.32
C LYS A 142 -15.35 -18.68 23.96
N THR A 143 -15.83 -19.91 23.97
CA THR A 143 -15.78 -20.82 22.82
C THR A 143 -17.14 -21.48 22.65
N ILE A 144 -17.65 -21.42 21.43
CA ILE A 144 -18.93 -21.99 21.03
C ILE A 144 -18.66 -23.11 20.02
N SER A 145 -19.15 -24.30 20.32
CA SER A 145 -19.07 -25.44 19.40
C SER A 145 -20.15 -25.29 18.32
N THR A 146 -19.79 -25.52 17.07
CA THR A 146 -20.70 -25.46 15.92
C THR A 146 -20.53 -26.69 15.04
N THR A 147 -21.60 -27.08 14.33
CA THR A 147 -21.54 -28.07 13.24
C THR A 147 -21.51 -27.40 11.87
N CYS A 148 -21.66 -26.07 11.80
CA CYS A 148 -21.60 -25.33 10.56
C CYS A 148 -20.17 -25.26 10.02
N VAL A 149 -19.99 -25.68 8.77
CA VAL A 149 -18.74 -25.57 8.01
C VAL A 149 -19.02 -24.85 6.69
N ASN A 150 -18.13 -23.93 6.29
CA ASN A 150 -18.27 -23.23 5.02
C ASN A 150 -16.90 -22.88 4.42
N SER A 151 -16.75 -23.03 3.11
CA SER A 151 -15.57 -22.58 2.37
C SER A 151 -15.52 -21.06 2.24
N THR A 152 -16.69 -20.40 2.20
CA THR A 152 -16.83 -18.94 2.24
C THR A 152 -16.87 -18.47 3.70
N PRO A 153 -16.07 -17.46 4.11
CA PRO A 153 -16.03 -16.96 5.49
C PRO A 153 -17.37 -16.39 5.98
N THR A 154 -18.14 -17.24 6.65
CA THR A 154 -19.46 -16.94 7.18
C THR A 154 -19.36 -16.80 8.70
N ALA A 155 -20.04 -15.79 9.26
CA ALA A 155 -20.03 -15.59 10.71
C ALA A 155 -20.52 -16.86 11.42
N ASN A 156 -19.88 -17.20 12.54
CA ASN A 156 -20.25 -18.32 13.43
C ASN A 156 -20.12 -19.74 12.83
N CYS A 157 -19.52 -19.88 11.64
CA CYS A 157 -19.23 -21.16 11.02
C CYS A 157 -17.72 -21.43 11.01
N ALA A 158 -17.33 -22.69 11.16
CA ALA A 158 -15.94 -23.08 11.01
C ALA A 158 -15.50 -22.98 9.53
N LYS A 159 -14.32 -22.40 9.29
CA LYS A 159 -13.80 -22.18 7.94
C LYS A 159 -13.21 -23.49 7.38
N GLN A 160 -13.71 -23.91 6.22
CA GLN A 160 -13.10 -24.99 5.43
C GLN A 160 -12.14 -24.40 4.40
N GLY A 161 -10.96 -25.00 4.22
CA GLY A 161 -9.91 -24.53 3.30
C GLY A 161 -9.01 -23.46 3.93
N ASN A 162 -8.43 -22.59 3.10
CA ASN A 162 -7.46 -21.57 3.55
C ASN A 162 -8.04 -20.66 4.67
N GLY A 163 -7.19 -20.24 5.61
CA GLY A 163 -7.54 -19.29 6.66
C GLY A 163 -7.97 -17.94 6.09
N TYR A 164 -8.71 -17.17 6.88
CA TYR A 164 -9.25 -15.87 6.47
C TYR A 164 -9.38 -14.92 7.66
N ALA A 165 -9.09 -13.64 7.44
CA ALA A 165 -9.31 -12.58 8.41
C ALA A 165 -10.21 -11.50 7.80
N ARG A 166 -11.18 -11.01 8.57
CA ARG A 166 -12.06 -9.90 8.19
C ARG A 166 -12.18 -8.92 9.35
N ILE A 167 -12.03 -7.65 9.02
CA ILE A 167 -12.24 -6.53 9.93
C ILE A 167 -13.45 -5.75 9.38
N THR A 168 -14.41 -5.47 10.25
CA THR A 168 -15.63 -4.75 9.89
C THR A 168 -15.81 -3.59 10.85
N LEU A 169 -15.95 -2.37 10.31
CA LEU A 169 -16.25 -1.19 11.11
C LEU A 169 -17.68 -1.30 11.64
N MET A 170 -17.84 -1.38 12.97
CA MET A 170 -19.16 -1.49 13.59
C MET A 170 -19.85 -0.13 13.78
N SER A 171 -19.08 0.89 14.12
CA SER A 171 -19.53 2.28 14.25
C SER A 171 -18.31 3.22 14.33
N SER A 172 -18.50 4.50 13.98
CA SER A 172 -17.51 5.56 14.14
C SER A 172 -18.07 6.64 15.09
N PRO A 173 -17.29 7.18 16.04
CA PRO A 173 -17.74 8.31 16.85
C PRO A 173 -17.86 9.56 15.99
N GLU A 174 -19.05 10.17 15.94
CA GLU A 174 -19.22 11.52 15.37
C GLU A 174 -18.83 12.56 16.43
N THR A 175 -17.90 13.45 16.10
CA THR A 175 -17.53 14.59 16.94
C THR A 175 -18.67 15.61 16.97
N ILE A 176 -19.43 15.64 18.06
CA ILE A 176 -20.50 16.62 18.29
C ILE A 176 -19.90 17.89 18.88
N THR A 177 -19.84 18.97 18.09
CA THR A 177 -19.77 20.34 18.60
C THR A 177 -21.19 20.82 18.92
N THR A 178 -21.44 21.19 20.17
CA THR A 178 -22.75 21.68 20.63
C THR A 178 -22.85 23.20 20.49
N ASP A 179 -23.54 23.68 19.46
CA ASP A 179 -24.05 25.06 19.44
C ASP A 179 -25.33 25.15 20.27
N LYS A 180 -25.42 26.16 21.14
CA LYS A 180 -26.64 26.51 21.87
C LYS A 180 -27.64 27.13 20.89
N VAL A 181 -28.75 26.45 20.63
CA VAL A 181 -29.87 27.00 19.85
C VAL A 181 -30.98 27.44 20.80
N THR A 182 -31.38 28.71 20.72
CA THR A 182 -32.56 29.26 21.40
C THR A 182 -33.80 28.85 20.63
N ILE A 183 -34.74 28.13 21.27
CA ILE A 183 -36.06 27.82 20.70
C ILE A 183 -37.03 28.91 21.16
N THR A 184 -37.53 29.71 20.23
CA THR A 184 -38.62 30.67 20.47
C THR A 184 -39.97 29.98 20.23
N ALA A 185 -40.93 30.14 21.15
CA ALA A 185 -42.27 29.61 20.98
C ALA A 185 -42.95 30.26 19.76
N GLN A 186 -43.57 29.43 18.90
CA GLN A 186 -44.23 29.91 17.67
C GLN A 186 -45.70 30.32 17.88
N GLU A 187 -46.30 29.98 19.03
CA GLU A 187 -47.68 30.36 19.36
C GLU A 187 -47.77 30.80 20.82
N ASN A 188 -48.42 31.94 21.05
CA ASN A 188 -48.68 32.50 22.36
C ASN A 188 -50.20 32.56 22.57
N ALA A 189 -50.72 31.87 23.59
CA ALA A 189 -52.10 31.97 24.02
C ALA A 189 -52.16 32.64 25.40
N SER A 190 -52.88 33.74 25.52
CA SER A 190 -53.12 34.42 26.78
C SER A 190 -54.50 34.05 27.32
N GLN A 191 -54.58 33.64 28.58
CA GLN A 191 -55.84 33.29 29.23
C GLN A 191 -55.91 33.96 30.61
N SER A 192 -56.93 34.77 30.84
CA SER A 192 -57.16 35.45 32.11
C SER A 192 -57.91 34.51 33.07
N LEU A 193 -57.26 34.09 34.15
CA LEU A 193 -57.84 33.24 35.18
C LEU A 193 -58.30 34.10 36.37
N LYS A 194 -59.56 33.97 36.78
CA LYS A 194 -60.10 34.61 38.00
C LYS A 194 -60.07 33.61 39.17
N ASN A 195 -59.67 34.06 40.36
CA ASN A 195 -59.58 33.30 41.62
C ASN A 195 -58.59 32.11 41.62
N ILE A 196 -57.28 32.38 41.56
CA ILE A 196 -56.22 31.35 41.56
C ILE A 196 -55.57 31.13 42.94
N THR A 197 -56.17 31.61 44.02
CA THR A 197 -55.56 31.54 45.36
C THR A 197 -55.37 30.07 45.77
N GLY A 198 -54.11 29.62 45.83
CA GLY A 198 -53.72 28.28 46.31
C GLY A 198 -53.67 27.14 45.26
N LYS A 199 -53.77 27.41 43.95
CA LYS A 199 -53.71 26.36 42.92
C LYS A 199 -52.45 26.48 42.03
N SER A 200 -51.78 25.35 41.78
CA SER A 200 -50.65 25.25 40.84
C SER A 200 -51.13 25.09 39.39
N ILE A 201 -50.56 25.86 38.48
CA ILE A 201 -50.83 25.80 37.03
C ILE A 201 -49.75 24.94 36.38
N PHE A 202 -50.16 23.91 35.64
CA PHE A 202 -49.25 23.10 34.83
C PHE A 202 -49.38 23.47 33.36
N CYS A 203 -48.34 24.07 32.78
CA CYS A 203 -48.24 24.31 31.34
C CYS A 203 -47.50 23.15 30.68
N LYS A 204 -48.08 22.56 29.63
CA LYS A 204 -47.47 21.47 28.87
C LYS A 204 -47.08 21.97 27.49
N LEU A 205 -45.78 22.19 27.28
CA LEU A 205 -45.23 22.55 25.97
C LEU A 205 -45.11 21.28 25.11
N LYS A 206 -45.81 21.25 23.97
CA LYS A 206 -45.74 20.12 23.01
C LYS A 206 -44.89 20.53 21.81
N VAL A 207 -43.62 20.17 21.82
CA VAL A 207 -42.70 20.43 20.69
C VAL A 207 -42.89 19.33 19.64
N LYS A 208 -43.33 19.67 18.43
CA LYS A 208 -43.27 18.74 17.29
C LYS A 208 -41.80 18.53 16.94
N LYS A 209 -41.40 17.26 16.85
CA LYS A 209 -40.09 16.72 16.41
C LYS A 209 -39.13 17.79 15.85
N ILE A 210 -38.07 18.10 16.61
CA ILE A 210 -36.93 18.87 16.10
C ILE A 210 -36.17 17.95 15.14
N SER A 211 -36.46 18.02 13.84
CA SER A 211 -35.57 17.43 12.84
C SER A 211 -34.36 18.35 12.68
N ARG A 212 -33.19 17.87 13.08
CA ARG A 212 -31.92 18.54 12.77
C ARG A 212 -31.49 18.13 11.37
N THR A 213 -31.44 19.06 10.44
CA THR A 213 -30.68 18.91 9.20
C THR A 213 -29.20 19.03 9.57
N LYS A 214 -28.39 18.01 9.23
CA LYS A 214 -26.92 18.08 9.35
C LYS A 214 -26.47 19.40 8.70
N LYS A 215 -25.70 20.23 9.41
CA LYS A 215 -25.13 21.44 8.80
C LYS A 215 -24.18 20.96 7.71
N ALA A 216 -24.65 21.01 6.46
CA ALA A 216 -23.83 20.65 5.32
C ALA A 216 -22.63 21.60 5.27
N TYR A 217 -21.44 21.05 5.07
CA TYR A 217 -20.27 21.86 4.76
C TYR A 217 -20.56 22.64 3.47
N ASN A 218 -20.43 23.96 3.54
CA ASN A 218 -20.75 24.89 2.46
C ASN A 218 -19.49 25.58 1.90
N GLY A 219 -18.30 25.08 2.25
CA GLY A 219 -17.04 25.57 1.73
C GLY A 219 -16.62 24.88 0.43
N PRO A 220 -15.42 25.21 -0.10
CA PRO A 220 -14.87 24.57 -1.28
C PRO A 220 -14.73 23.07 -1.11
N THR A 221 -15.05 22.29 -2.14
CA THR A 221 -14.86 20.83 -2.16
C THR A 221 -13.70 20.40 -3.05
N GLU A 222 -13.05 21.33 -3.74
CA GLU A 222 -11.96 21.06 -4.66
C GLU A 222 -10.87 22.13 -4.48
N TRP A 223 -9.61 21.69 -4.47
CA TRP A 223 -8.42 22.53 -4.36
C TRP A 223 -7.42 22.14 -5.45
N LEU A 224 -6.96 23.15 -6.18
CA LEU A 224 -6.15 22.99 -7.39
C LEU A 224 -4.74 23.52 -7.14
N PHE A 225 -3.72 22.74 -7.50
CA PHE A 225 -2.31 23.07 -7.29
C PHE A 225 -1.56 23.02 -8.62
N ASN A 226 -1.26 24.20 -9.14
CA ASN A 226 -0.40 24.38 -10.31
C ASN A 226 1.08 24.40 -9.91
N TYR A 227 1.96 24.28 -10.89
CA TYR A 227 3.40 24.47 -10.67
C TYR A 227 3.72 25.89 -10.20
N THR A 228 4.45 26.01 -9.09
CA THR A 228 4.91 27.29 -8.50
C THR A 228 6.43 27.39 -8.34
N GLY A 229 7.18 26.30 -8.61
CA GLY A 229 8.61 26.23 -8.34
C GLY A 229 8.98 25.98 -6.87
N GLY A 230 7.99 25.71 -6.00
CA GLY A 230 8.23 25.51 -4.57
C GLY A 230 7.17 24.65 -3.88
N GLU A 231 7.35 24.43 -2.58
CA GLU A 231 6.38 23.73 -1.73
C GLU A 231 5.07 24.54 -1.64
N GLN A 232 3.95 23.84 -1.69
CA GLN A 232 2.61 24.36 -1.39
C GLN A 232 2.02 23.58 -0.23
N THR A 233 1.03 24.14 0.46
CA THR A 233 0.40 23.49 1.63
C THR A 233 -1.10 23.45 1.48
N PHE A 234 -1.69 22.28 1.77
CA PHE A 234 -3.12 22.12 1.98
C PHE A 234 -3.40 21.95 3.48
N THR A 235 -4.42 22.64 3.97
CA THR A 235 -4.94 22.47 5.34
C THR A 235 -6.40 22.04 5.24
N ALA A 236 -6.74 20.87 5.78
CA ALA A 236 -8.08 20.34 5.71
C ALA A 236 -9.08 21.22 6.48
N PRO A 237 -10.13 21.77 5.85
CA PRO A 237 -11.09 22.65 6.52
C PRO A 237 -12.06 21.89 7.43
N VAL A 238 -12.35 20.62 7.10
CA VAL A 238 -13.28 19.76 7.81
C VAL A 238 -12.76 18.33 7.88
N ASN A 239 -13.24 17.57 8.86
CA ASN A 239 -13.10 16.13 8.84
C ASN A 239 -13.76 15.54 7.59
N GLY A 240 -13.05 14.69 6.86
CA GLY A 240 -13.60 14.10 5.66
C GLY A 240 -12.68 13.13 4.94
N ILE A 241 -13.23 12.49 3.93
CA ILE A 241 -12.51 11.65 2.98
C ILE A 241 -12.12 12.54 1.81
N TYR A 242 -10.82 12.61 1.51
CA TYR A 242 -10.26 13.43 0.45
C TYR A 242 -9.65 12.54 -0.63
N LYS A 243 -10.02 12.77 -1.90
CA LYS A 243 -9.31 12.23 -3.06
C LYS A 243 -8.07 13.09 -3.29
N LEU A 244 -6.91 12.45 -3.36
CA LEU A 244 -5.67 13.04 -3.80
C LEU A 244 -5.39 12.58 -5.22
N GLU A 245 -5.06 13.53 -6.09
CA GLU A 245 -4.73 13.28 -7.49
C GLU A 245 -3.47 14.06 -7.84
N VAL A 246 -2.50 13.38 -8.45
CA VAL A 246 -1.23 13.98 -8.85
C VAL A 246 -0.84 13.54 -10.26
N TRP A 247 -0.27 14.48 -11.02
CA TRP A 247 0.25 14.27 -12.37
C TRP A 247 1.71 14.71 -12.41
N GLY A 248 2.63 13.81 -12.76
CA GLY A 248 4.05 14.12 -12.96
C GLY A 248 4.25 15.02 -14.17
N ALA A 249 5.41 15.66 -14.29
CA ALA A 249 5.69 16.54 -15.42
C ALA A 249 6.31 15.78 -16.61
N GLN A 250 6.12 16.31 -17.81
CA GLN A 250 6.77 15.82 -19.02
C GLN A 250 8.27 16.17 -19.02
N GLY A 251 9.10 15.31 -19.60
CA GLY A 251 10.51 15.61 -19.88
C GLY A 251 10.72 16.71 -20.92
N GLY A 252 11.97 17.16 -21.03
CA GLY A 252 12.41 18.15 -22.02
C GLY A 252 12.25 17.60 -23.43
N THR A 253 11.90 18.49 -24.36
CA THR A 253 11.63 18.16 -25.77
C THR A 253 12.75 18.74 -26.64
N ASP A 254 13.27 17.92 -27.54
CA ASP A 254 14.32 18.28 -28.51
C ASP A 254 13.67 18.72 -29.83
N SER A 255 12.65 18.01 -30.31
CA SER A 255 11.94 18.35 -31.55
C SER A 255 10.45 17.99 -31.49
N ASN A 256 9.67 18.39 -32.51
CA ASN A 256 8.25 18.03 -32.61
C ASN A 256 8.02 16.53 -32.83
N ASN A 257 8.97 15.84 -33.48
CA ASN A 257 8.86 14.40 -33.75
C ASN A 257 9.32 13.55 -32.57
N TYR A 258 10.21 14.08 -31.72
CA TYR A 258 10.76 13.38 -30.56
C TYR A 258 10.66 14.26 -29.31
N HIS A 259 9.73 13.87 -28.45
CA HIS A 259 9.40 14.57 -27.23
C HIS A 259 9.94 13.86 -25.99
N GLY A 260 10.09 14.62 -24.90
CA GLY A 260 10.32 14.04 -23.58
C GLY A 260 9.16 13.13 -23.17
N GLY A 261 9.45 12.19 -22.27
CA GLY A 261 8.46 11.27 -21.77
C GLY A 261 7.33 12.00 -21.06
N TYR A 262 6.10 11.53 -21.21
CA TYR A 262 4.95 12.08 -20.49
C TYR A 262 5.04 11.75 -19.00
N GLY A 263 4.49 12.61 -18.15
CA GLY A 263 4.39 12.34 -16.72
C GLY A 263 3.22 11.38 -16.41
N GLY A 264 3.36 10.60 -15.35
CA GLY A 264 2.32 9.67 -14.91
C GLY A 264 1.18 10.37 -14.17
N TYR A 265 0.12 9.62 -13.90
CA TYR A 265 -0.98 10.00 -13.02
C TYR A 265 -1.07 9.04 -11.84
N SER A 266 -1.40 9.52 -10.66
CA SER A 266 -1.63 8.70 -9.47
C SER A 266 -2.75 9.28 -8.64
N SER A 267 -3.59 8.41 -8.09
CA SER A 267 -4.70 8.79 -7.22
C SER A 267 -4.90 7.84 -6.05
N GLY A 268 -5.53 8.36 -5.01
CA GLY A 268 -5.97 7.61 -3.84
C GLY A 268 -6.83 8.48 -2.93
N SER A 269 -7.57 7.87 -2.02
CA SER A 269 -8.40 8.55 -1.03
C SER A 269 -7.84 8.36 0.37
N MET A 270 -7.84 9.40 1.20
CA MET A 270 -7.48 9.30 2.61
C MET A 270 -8.39 10.13 3.51
N ASN A 271 -8.41 9.78 4.78
CA ASN A 271 -9.08 10.54 5.81
C ASN A 271 -8.17 11.69 6.27
N LEU A 272 -8.70 12.91 6.32
CA LEU A 272 -8.05 14.06 6.95
C LEU A 272 -8.99 14.67 7.98
N SER A 273 -8.43 15.03 9.12
CA SER A 273 -9.10 15.76 10.18
C SER A 273 -8.95 17.27 9.98
N THR A 274 -9.88 18.05 10.54
CA THR A 274 -9.80 19.51 10.52
C THR A 274 -8.43 19.99 11.01
N SER A 275 -7.82 20.89 10.26
CA SER A 275 -6.47 21.44 10.47
C SER A 275 -5.29 20.52 10.16
N ASP A 276 -5.52 19.29 9.69
CA ASP A 276 -4.44 18.45 9.16
C ASP A 276 -3.76 19.14 7.98
N LYS A 277 -2.43 19.05 7.94
CA LYS A 277 -1.60 19.63 6.89
C LYS A 277 -0.90 18.56 6.07
N ILE A 278 -0.91 18.76 4.76
CA ILE A 278 -0.11 18.00 3.79
C ILE A 278 0.58 18.97 2.83
N TYR A 279 1.72 18.56 2.30
CA TYR A 279 2.64 19.40 1.54
C TYR A 279 2.72 18.90 0.11
N ILE A 280 2.50 19.80 -0.85
CA ILE A 280 2.34 19.51 -2.27
C ILE A 280 3.53 20.06 -3.03
N TYR A 281 4.11 19.22 -3.86
CA TYR A 281 5.24 19.53 -4.71
C TYR A 281 4.87 19.20 -6.14
N VAL A 282 4.77 20.21 -6.99
CA VAL A 282 4.31 20.04 -8.38
C VAL A 282 5.50 20.06 -9.33
N GLY A 283 5.55 19.08 -10.24
CA GLY A 283 6.61 18.97 -11.25
C GLY A 283 6.61 20.08 -12.29
N GLU A 284 7.80 20.53 -12.64
CA GLU A 284 8.14 21.40 -13.76
C GLU A 284 8.43 20.52 -14.99
N LYS A 285 7.98 20.97 -16.16
CA LYS A 285 8.36 20.38 -17.43
C LYS A 285 9.88 20.42 -17.58
N GLY A 286 10.46 19.36 -18.12
CA GLY A 286 11.87 19.32 -18.47
C GLY A 286 12.27 20.43 -19.45
N LYS A 287 13.52 20.86 -19.36
CA LYS A 287 14.13 21.94 -20.13
C LYS A 287 15.16 21.38 -21.09
N THR A 288 15.49 22.16 -22.12
CA THR A 288 16.47 21.79 -23.14
C THR A 288 17.56 22.85 -23.23
N LEU A 289 18.82 22.45 -23.23
CA LEU A 289 19.99 23.30 -23.45
C LEU A 289 20.70 22.86 -24.73
N ASN A 290 20.91 23.77 -25.67
CA ASN A 290 21.70 23.48 -26.86
C ASN A 290 23.19 23.79 -26.60
N SER A 291 24.11 22.88 -26.94
CA SER A 291 25.55 23.09 -26.72
C SER A 291 26.19 24.16 -27.61
N SER A 292 25.52 24.55 -28.70
CA SER A 292 25.94 25.65 -29.57
C SER A 292 25.83 26.98 -28.84
N GLY A 293 26.99 27.54 -28.49
CA GLY A 293 27.11 28.85 -27.85
C GLY A 293 26.66 28.94 -26.39
N HIS A 294 26.32 27.82 -25.73
CA HIS A 294 25.87 27.83 -24.34
C HIS A 294 26.60 26.79 -23.48
N SER A 295 26.76 27.10 -22.19
CA SER A 295 27.24 26.20 -21.14
C SER A 295 26.42 26.42 -19.88
N GLY A 296 26.38 25.42 -18.99
CA GLY A 296 25.64 25.53 -17.74
C GLY A 296 25.05 24.22 -17.25
N VAL A 297 24.20 24.30 -16.23
CA VAL A 297 23.48 23.17 -15.64
C VAL A 297 22.01 23.48 -15.65
N LEU A 298 21.20 22.58 -16.20
CA LEU A 298 19.75 22.65 -16.14
C LEU A 298 19.18 21.48 -15.35
N TYR A 299 18.09 21.76 -14.65
CA TYR A 299 17.21 20.79 -14.04
C TYR A 299 15.79 21.37 -14.00
N ALA A 300 14.81 20.47 -13.93
CA ALA A 300 13.42 20.77 -13.66
C ALA A 300 13.06 20.46 -12.21
N TYR A 301 12.33 21.37 -11.57
CA TYR A 301 11.83 21.17 -10.20
C TYR A 301 10.68 20.16 -10.14
N PRO A 302 10.45 19.46 -9.03
CA PRO A 302 11.48 18.94 -8.17
C PRO A 302 12.04 17.67 -8.80
N ASN A 303 13.21 17.23 -8.36
CA ASN A 303 13.63 15.82 -8.49
C ASN A 303 13.93 15.29 -9.90
N SER A 304 13.94 16.11 -10.95
CA SER A 304 14.47 15.64 -12.24
C SER A 304 15.98 15.41 -12.14
N GLY A 305 16.52 14.58 -13.02
CA GLY A 305 17.96 14.55 -13.25
C GLY A 305 18.45 15.83 -13.91
N ASN A 306 19.65 16.29 -13.57
CA ASN A 306 20.25 17.45 -14.23
C ASN A 306 20.93 17.06 -15.56
N VAL A 307 21.01 18.02 -16.48
CA VAL A 307 21.98 17.99 -17.59
C VAL A 307 23.04 19.07 -17.36
N ARG A 308 24.25 18.83 -17.87
CA ARG A 308 25.38 19.77 -17.77
C ARG A 308 25.99 19.95 -19.15
N VAL A 309 26.37 21.17 -19.51
CA VAL A 309 27.24 21.45 -20.65
C VAL A 309 28.46 22.17 -20.08
N ASN A 310 29.63 21.52 -20.10
CA ASN A 310 30.85 22.05 -19.47
C ASN A 310 31.41 23.27 -20.21
N SER A 311 31.31 23.26 -21.54
CA SER A 311 31.76 24.33 -22.42
C SER A 311 30.87 24.31 -23.66
N SER A 312 30.61 25.49 -24.24
CA SER A 312 29.96 25.56 -25.54
C SER A 312 30.81 24.84 -26.59
N ASP A 313 30.17 24.13 -27.51
CA ASP A 313 30.83 23.48 -28.64
C ASP A 313 30.05 23.74 -29.95
N ALA A 314 30.62 23.34 -31.08
CA ALA A 314 29.96 23.47 -32.38
C ALA A 314 29.09 22.26 -32.75
N ASN A 315 28.93 21.28 -31.85
CA ASN A 315 28.24 20.02 -32.15
C ASN A 315 26.71 20.19 -32.22
N ASN A 316 26.17 21.31 -31.70
CA ASN A 316 24.74 21.64 -31.77
C ASN A 316 23.85 20.53 -31.15
N ILE A 317 24.24 20.02 -29.97
CA ILE A 317 23.56 18.94 -29.27
C ILE A 317 22.51 19.53 -28.33
N ASN A 318 21.29 19.02 -28.39
CA ASN A 318 20.24 19.35 -27.43
C ASN A 318 20.30 18.39 -26.22
N PHE A 319 20.65 18.95 -25.07
CA PHE A 319 20.66 18.29 -23.77
C PHE A 319 19.34 18.55 -23.05
N SER A 320 18.55 17.50 -22.82
CA SER A 320 17.22 17.65 -22.21
C SER A 320 17.14 17.06 -20.81
N THR A 321 16.57 17.82 -19.88
CA THR A 321 16.29 17.32 -18.54
C THR A 321 15.04 16.44 -18.54
N GLY A 322 14.94 15.49 -17.62
CA GLY A 322 13.68 14.86 -17.24
C GLY A 322 12.71 15.89 -16.65
N GLY A 323 11.45 15.47 -16.56
CA GLY A 323 10.39 16.20 -15.87
C GLY A 323 10.43 15.93 -14.38
N GLY A 324 9.99 16.90 -13.59
CA GLY A 324 9.86 16.73 -12.15
C GLY A 324 8.73 15.80 -11.75
N SER A 325 8.88 15.13 -10.60
CA SER A 325 7.78 14.37 -10.00
C SER A 325 6.78 15.30 -9.33
N THR A 326 5.50 14.91 -9.34
CA THR A 326 4.49 15.56 -8.51
C THR A 326 4.15 14.64 -7.34
N HIS A 327 4.22 15.15 -6.12
CA HIS A 327 4.05 14.34 -4.93
C HIS A 327 3.44 15.11 -3.77
N ILE A 328 2.85 14.37 -2.84
CA ILE A 328 2.28 14.89 -1.61
C ILE A 328 2.92 14.18 -0.42
N LEU A 329 3.35 14.97 0.56
CA LEU A 329 4.00 14.52 1.77
C LEU A 329 3.19 14.89 3.01
N HIS A 330 3.31 14.07 4.05
CA HIS A 330 2.73 14.35 5.35
C HIS A 330 3.61 15.28 6.21
N SER A 331 4.84 15.57 5.76
CA SER A 331 5.78 16.50 6.41
C SER A 331 6.47 17.34 5.34
N SER A 332 6.79 18.58 5.67
CA SER A 332 7.60 19.45 4.81
C SER A 332 9.00 18.87 4.63
N GLY A 333 9.56 19.02 3.43
CA GLY A 333 10.90 18.54 3.06
C GLY A 333 10.96 17.96 1.64
N ASN A 334 12.18 17.72 1.16
CA ASN A 334 12.39 17.12 -0.16
C ASN A 334 12.10 15.62 -0.12
N LEU A 335 11.51 15.08 -1.20
CA LEU A 335 11.20 13.65 -1.33
C LEU A 335 12.39 12.76 -0.97
N SER A 336 13.59 13.08 -1.46
CA SER A 336 14.82 12.30 -1.25
C SER A 336 15.22 12.12 0.23
N GLN A 337 14.75 12.99 1.14
CA GLN A 337 15.05 12.92 2.57
C GLN A 337 14.23 11.86 3.30
N PHE A 338 13.15 11.34 2.69
CA PHE A 338 12.21 10.43 3.34
C PHE A 338 12.46 8.94 3.04
N SER A 339 13.63 8.57 2.51
CA SER A 339 13.97 7.18 2.14
C SER A 339 13.89 6.22 3.33
N SER A 340 14.20 6.68 4.53
CA SER A 340 14.11 5.91 5.78
C SER A 340 12.77 6.07 6.52
N THR A 341 11.88 6.95 6.05
CA THR A 341 10.61 7.28 6.70
C THR A 341 9.48 7.34 5.67
N LEU A 342 9.28 6.23 4.96
CA LEU A 342 8.33 6.13 3.84
C LEU A 342 6.88 6.45 4.23
N ASN A 343 6.51 6.30 5.50
CA ASN A 343 5.19 6.69 5.99
C ASN A 343 4.90 8.21 5.84
N LYS A 344 5.91 9.04 5.60
CA LYS A 344 5.77 10.46 5.29
C LYS A 344 5.45 10.74 3.82
N VAL A 345 5.69 9.79 2.92
CA VAL A 345 5.35 9.91 1.49
C VAL A 345 3.93 9.40 1.30
N LEU A 346 2.99 10.26 0.90
CA LEU A 346 1.60 9.86 0.72
C LEU A 346 1.39 9.31 -0.68
N ILE A 347 1.70 10.10 -1.71
CA ILE A 347 1.49 9.75 -3.12
C ILE A 347 2.54 10.42 -4.01
N VAL A 348 2.96 9.74 -5.08
CA VAL A 348 3.90 10.25 -6.08
C VAL A 348 3.44 9.87 -7.48
N ALA A 349 3.42 10.82 -8.40
CA ALA A 349 3.40 10.58 -9.84
C ALA A 349 4.76 10.92 -10.44
N GLY A 350 5.37 9.95 -11.12
CA GLY A 350 6.68 10.11 -11.75
C GLY A 350 6.65 11.04 -12.96
N GLY A 351 7.71 11.83 -13.12
CA GLY A 351 7.98 12.61 -14.33
C GLY A 351 8.64 11.77 -15.41
N GLY A 352 8.48 12.18 -16.67
CA GLY A 352 9.10 11.49 -17.80
C GLY A 352 10.56 11.89 -18.04
N GLY A 353 11.33 11.06 -18.73
CA GLY A 353 12.72 11.31 -19.08
C GLY A 353 12.89 12.37 -20.18
N GLY A 354 14.05 13.02 -20.21
CA GLY A 354 14.42 14.00 -21.24
C GLY A 354 14.86 13.32 -22.53
N VAL A 355 14.56 13.95 -23.67
CA VAL A 355 14.85 13.39 -25.00
C VAL A 355 16.17 13.92 -25.58
N CYS A 356 16.92 13.09 -26.29
CA CYS A 356 18.04 13.55 -27.12
C CYS A 356 18.16 12.67 -28.37
N THR A 357 18.19 13.30 -29.54
CA THR A 357 18.19 12.60 -30.84
C THR A 357 19.46 12.77 -31.66
N TRP A 358 20.39 13.62 -31.23
CA TRP A 358 21.58 14.02 -31.99
C TRP A 358 22.44 12.86 -32.51
N TRP A 359 22.52 11.77 -31.74
CA TRP A 359 23.36 10.62 -32.03
C TRP A 359 22.82 9.72 -33.16
N GLY A 360 21.70 10.09 -33.79
CA GLY A 360 21.02 9.30 -34.82
C GLY A 360 20.19 8.14 -34.26
N TYR A 361 20.08 8.03 -32.93
CA TYR A 361 19.26 7.06 -32.21
C TYR A 361 18.03 7.76 -31.67
N ASN A 362 17.00 7.85 -32.51
CA ASN A 362 15.83 8.64 -32.19
C ASN A 362 14.83 7.83 -31.37
N ASP A 363 14.58 8.26 -30.15
CA ASP A 363 13.59 7.68 -29.25
C ASP A 363 12.98 8.76 -28.38
N HIS A 364 11.74 8.56 -27.93
CA HIS A 364 11.12 9.43 -26.95
C HIS A 364 11.79 9.26 -25.58
N GLY A 365 11.67 10.27 -24.73
CA GLY A 365 11.97 10.05 -23.31
C GLY A 365 11.03 9.01 -22.72
N GLY A 366 11.52 8.19 -21.78
CA GLY A 366 10.68 7.22 -21.08
C GLY A 366 9.57 7.90 -20.28
N ALA A 367 8.33 7.46 -20.44
CA ALA A 367 7.20 7.96 -19.66
C ALA A 367 7.36 7.69 -18.15
N GLY A 368 6.95 8.64 -17.31
CA GLY A 368 6.92 8.50 -15.86
C GLY A 368 5.63 7.86 -15.36
N GLY A 369 5.65 7.43 -14.09
CA GLY A 369 4.49 6.85 -13.40
C GLY A 369 4.51 5.34 -13.31
N GLY A 370 3.39 4.77 -12.87
CA GLY A 370 3.25 3.35 -12.59
C GLY A 370 4.15 2.86 -11.45
N PHE A 371 4.12 1.55 -11.18
CA PHE A 371 5.08 0.96 -10.24
C PHE A 371 6.51 0.94 -10.79
N GLN A 372 6.65 1.08 -12.11
CA GLN A 372 7.89 1.23 -12.83
C GLN A 372 7.70 2.24 -13.98
N GLY A 373 8.58 3.23 -14.05
CA GLY A 373 8.65 4.15 -15.20
C GLY A 373 9.10 3.44 -16.46
N ALA A 374 8.82 4.01 -17.63
CA ALA A 374 9.20 3.38 -18.90
C ALA A 374 10.71 3.52 -19.18
N THR A 375 11.29 2.41 -19.64
CA THR A 375 12.64 2.30 -20.22
C THR A 375 12.60 2.82 -21.66
N THR A 376 13.72 3.36 -22.15
CA THR A 376 13.86 3.67 -23.59
C THR A 376 14.24 2.42 -24.39
N THR A 377 13.98 2.46 -25.70
CA THR A 377 14.13 1.35 -26.65
C THR A 377 15.39 1.48 -27.48
N TYR A 378 15.76 2.70 -27.87
CA TYR A 378 16.94 2.96 -28.69
C TYR A 378 17.90 3.88 -27.94
N ASN A 379 19.15 3.45 -27.87
CA ASN A 379 20.23 4.26 -27.33
C ASN A 379 21.51 3.99 -28.11
N PHE A 380 22.45 4.95 -28.08
CA PHE A 380 23.75 4.78 -28.70
C PHE A 380 24.47 3.53 -28.15
N PRO A 381 24.85 2.55 -29.00
CA PRO A 381 25.31 1.22 -28.59
C PRO A 381 26.72 1.26 -27.98
N ASN A 382 26.97 0.40 -26.99
CA ASN A 382 28.28 0.22 -26.36
C ASN A 382 29.13 -0.85 -27.10
N GLY A 383 29.81 -0.43 -28.16
CA GLY A 383 30.66 -1.34 -28.95
C GLY A 383 29.89 -2.57 -29.45
N THR A 384 30.43 -3.78 -29.21
CA THR A 384 29.81 -5.06 -29.61
C THR A 384 28.82 -5.63 -28.58
N THR A 385 28.56 -4.93 -27.47
CA THR A 385 27.62 -5.38 -26.43
C THR A 385 26.21 -4.83 -26.66
N SER A 386 25.19 -5.66 -26.42
CA SER A 386 23.78 -5.30 -26.62
C SER A 386 23.35 -4.16 -25.68
N ASN A 387 23.05 -3.00 -26.26
CA ASN A 387 22.29 -1.84 -25.78
C ASN A 387 21.97 -1.77 -24.26
N ASN A 388 22.77 -1.00 -23.52
CA ASN A 388 22.40 -0.53 -22.18
C ASN A 388 21.44 0.66 -22.30
N ASN A 389 20.16 0.39 -22.57
CA ASN A 389 19.14 1.43 -22.51
C ASN A 389 18.92 1.86 -21.05
N PRO A 390 18.77 3.17 -20.79
CA PRO A 390 18.35 3.63 -19.47
C PRO A 390 17.03 2.97 -19.07
N THR A 391 16.99 2.46 -17.84
CA THR A 391 15.78 1.83 -17.31
C THR A 391 14.95 2.81 -16.52
N GLY A 392 13.64 2.61 -16.49
CA GLY A 392 12.80 3.38 -15.59
C GLY A 392 13.08 3.06 -14.12
N GLY A 393 12.77 4.01 -13.24
CA GLY A 393 12.77 3.77 -11.80
C GLY A 393 11.65 2.82 -11.41
N THR A 394 11.85 2.00 -10.39
CA THR A 394 10.83 1.11 -9.80
C THR A 394 10.38 1.65 -8.45
N GLN A 395 9.51 0.94 -7.72
CA GLN A 395 9.21 1.28 -6.33
C GLN A 395 10.27 0.82 -5.31
N ILE A 396 11.33 0.12 -5.74
CA ILE A 396 12.36 -0.42 -4.83
C ILE A 396 13.78 0.05 -5.18
N SER A 397 14.01 0.55 -6.39
CA SER A 397 15.31 1.03 -6.85
C SER A 397 15.15 2.05 -7.97
N GLY A 398 16.14 2.93 -8.12
CA GLY A 398 16.18 3.83 -9.27
C GLY A 398 16.64 3.13 -10.54
N GLY A 399 16.34 3.79 -11.65
CA GLY A 399 16.66 3.30 -12.98
C GLY A 399 18.15 3.36 -13.27
N PHE A 400 18.67 2.35 -13.97
CA PHE A 400 20.06 2.33 -14.41
C PHE A 400 20.28 3.29 -15.57
N GLY A 401 21.41 4.00 -15.58
CA GLY A 401 21.81 4.82 -16.72
C GLY A 401 22.25 4.00 -17.94
N GLY A 402 22.25 4.64 -19.12
CA GLY A 402 22.61 4.02 -20.40
C GLY A 402 23.64 4.79 -21.25
N GLY A 403 24.23 4.12 -22.24
CA GLY A 403 25.20 4.70 -23.20
C GLY A 403 26.50 3.91 -23.41
N ASN A 404 27.28 4.28 -24.44
CA ASN A 404 28.62 3.73 -24.76
C ASN A 404 29.71 4.32 -23.86
N LEU A 405 30.78 3.55 -23.71
CA LEU A 405 31.90 3.75 -22.81
C LEU A 405 33.21 3.51 -23.57
N ASP A 406 33.88 4.57 -24.00
CA ASP A 406 35.34 4.53 -24.00
C ASP A 406 35.80 4.65 -22.53
N GLY A 407 35.89 3.50 -21.84
CA GLY A 407 36.58 3.35 -20.55
C GLY A 407 35.85 3.76 -19.26
N ASN A 408 34.57 4.15 -19.29
CA ASN A 408 33.78 4.42 -18.08
C ASN A 408 32.85 3.21 -17.73
N SER A 409 32.11 3.23 -16.62
CA SER A 409 31.25 2.10 -16.17
C SER A 409 29.77 2.41 -16.40
N LYS A 410 28.89 1.42 -16.64
CA LYS A 410 27.42 1.73 -16.70
C LYS A 410 26.91 2.33 -15.38
N TYR A 411 27.61 2.02 -14.28
CA TYR A 411 27.40 2.59 -12.96
C TYR A 411 27.95 4.03 -12.83
N SER A 412 28.62 4.54 -13.86
CA SER A 412 29.17 5.90 -13.85
C SER A 412 28.16 6.95 -14.29
N TRP A 413 27.27 6.64 -15.22
CA TRP A 413 26.15 7.52 -15.51
C TRP A 413 25.18 7.51 -14.34
N LEU A 414 24.68 8.68 -13.91
CA LEU A 414 23.90 8.73 -12.68
C LEU A 414 22.63 7.92 -12.89
N ASN A 415 22.54 6.82 -12.15
CA ASN A 415 21.30 6.09 -11.94
C ASN A 415 20.31 7.04 -11.27
N GLY A 416 19.02 6.80 -11.51
CA GLY A 416 18.03 7.34 -10.61
C GLY A 416 18.27 6.83 -9.19
N ILE A 417 17.89 7.64 -8.22
CA ILE A 417 17.90 7.27 -6.80
C ILE A 417 16.55 7.60 -6.19
N PHE A 418 16.40 7.33 -4.89
CA PHE A 418 15.18 7.68 -4.19
C PHE A 418 14.88 9.17 -4.31
N GLY A 419 13.73 9.49 -4.89
CA GLY A 419 13.29 10.86 -5.07
C GLY A 419 14.06 11.69 -6.07
N ILE A 420 15.02 11.17 -6.86
CA ILE A 420 15.78 11.99 -7.84
C ILE A 420 16.07 11.18 -9.12
N GLY A 421 15.82 11.79 -10.29
CA GLY A 421 16.18 11.27 -11.61
C GLY A 421 17.69 11.24 -11.85
N GLY A 422 18.15 10.27 -12.65
CA GLY A 422 19.55 10.20 -13.07
C GLY A 422 19.95 11.41 -13.92
N GLY A 423 21.14 11.97 -13.72
CA GLY A 423 21.63 13.14 -14.46
C GLY A 423 23.12 13.15 -14.80
N SER A 424 23.67 14.34 -15.00
CA SER A 424 25.10 14.56 -15.26
C SER A 424 25.91 14.69 -13.98
N ARG A 425 27.16 14.18 -14.00
CA ARG A 425 28.12 14.36 -12.90
C ARG A 425 28.59 15.81 -12.74
N ALA A 426 29.22 16.10 -11.61
CA ALA A 426 29.83 17.41 -11.35
C ALA A 426 31.07 17.68 -12.23
N ALA A 427 31.83 16.64 -12.56
CA ALA A 427 32.99 16.68 -13.45
C ALA A 427 32.98 15.49 -14.42
N GLY A 428 33.46 15.70 -15.64
CA GLY A 428 33.52 14.69 -16.70
C GLY A 428 32.39 14.82 -17.74
N GLN A 429 32.04 13.71 -18.38
CA GLN A 429 31.08 13.71 -19.48
C GLN A 429 29.62 13.92 -19.01
N SER A 430 28.81 14.48 -19.91
CA SER A 430 27.45 14.96 -19.64
C SER A 430 26.36 14.01 -20.13
N ALA A 431 25.30 13.83 -19.35
CA ALA A 431 24.11 13.10 -19.80
C ALA A 431 23.35 13.95 -20.83
N SER A 432 23.06 13.37 -21.99
CA SER A 432 22.31 14.00 -23.09
C SER A 432 20.80 14.05 -22.83
N GLY A 433 20.26 12.98 -22.25
CA GLY A 433 18.89 12.91 -21.77
C GLY A 433 18.90 12.47 -20.31
N SER A 434 18.43 13.30 -19.39
CA SER A 434 18.37 12.92 -17.98
C SER A 434 17.07 12.18 -17.63
N GLY A 435 17.10 11.40 -16.55
CA GLY A 435 15.95 10.65 -16.06
C GLY A 435 14.91 11.53 -15.40
N GLY A 436 13.64 11.12 -15.51
CA GLY A 436 12.52 11.76 -14.83
C GLY A 436 12.54 11.51 -13.33
N GLY A 437 12.03 12.48 -12.55
CA GLY A 437 11.86 12.32 -11.10
C GLY A 437 10.77 11.30 -10.78
N GLY A 438 10.81 10.68 -9.60
CA GLY A 438 9.79 9.71 -9.18
C GLY A 438 9.98 9.30 -7.73
N PHE A 439 9.24 8.29 -7.27
CA PHE A 439 9.52 7.67 -5.97
C PHE A 439 10.93 7.10 -5.96
N TYR A 440 11.30 6.43 -7.04
CA TYR A 440 12.67 6.41 -7.52
C TYR A 440 12.73 7.00 -8.94
N GLY A 441 13.79 7.75 -9.22
CA GLY A 441 13.97 8.36 -10.54
C GLY A 441 14.34 7.35 -11.63
N GLY A 442 14.12 7.74 -12.88
CA GLY A 442 14.61 7.00 -14.06
C GLY A 442 16.10 7.21 -14.28
N GLY A 443 16.73 6.33 -15.07
CA GLY A 443 18.14 6.47 -15.45
C GLY A 443 18.38 7.57 -16.49
N ALA A 444 19.57 8.20 -16.43
CA ALA A 444 20.07 9.09 -17.48
C ALA A 444 20.66 8.31 -18.67
N SER A 445 20.82 8.99 -19.80
CA SER A 445 21.56 8.49 -20.95
C SER A 445 22.72 9.40 -21.36
N TRP A 446 23.81 8.78 -21.79
CA TRP A 446 24.76 9.38 -22.72
C TRP A 446 24.52 8.77 -24.11
N GLY A 447 24.23 9.61 -25.10
CA GLY A 447 23.99 9.12 -26.46
C GLY A 447 22.52 8.90 -26.83
N GLY A 448 21.58 9.32 -25.97
CA GLY A 448 20.15 9.18 -26.24
C GLY A 448 19.26 9.77 -25.16
N SER A 449 18.02 9.28 -25.11
CA SER A 449 16.95 9.74 -24.23
C SER A 449 16.98 9.06 -22.85
N GLY A 450 16.62 9.80 -21.81
CA GLY A 450 16.52 9.29 -20.44
C GLY A 450 15.20 8.56 -20.16
N ALA A 451 15.17 7.77 -19.10
CA ALA A 451 13.99 7.00 -18.70
C ALA A 451 13.10 7.72 -17.68
N GLY A 452 11.87 7.24 -17.51
CA GLY A 452 10.89 7.84 -16.58
C GLY A 452 11.06 7.38 -15.13
N GLY A 453 10.65 8.22 -14.18
CA GLY A 453 10.59 7.86 -12.76
C GLY A 453 9.32 7.09 -12.40
N SER A 454 9.35 6.31 -11.31
CA SER A 454 8.18 5.59 -10.81
C SER A 454 7.18 6.49 -10.08
N GLY A 455 5.93 6.07 -10.07
CA GLY A 455 4.93 6.53 -9.11
C GLY A 455 4.98 5.73 -7.80
N TYR A 456 4.17 6.16 -6.83
CA TYR A 456 4.00 5.48 -5.55
C TYR A 456 2.62 5.74 -4.97
N ILE A 457 1.95 4.66 -4.59
CA ILE A 457 0.67 4.66 -3.87
C ILE A 457 0.70 3.68 -2.68
N GLY A 458 1.88 3.21 -2.27
CA GLY A 458 2.02 2.17 -1.25
C GLY A 458 1.70 2.59 0.19
N ASN A 459 1.35 3.87 0.43
CA ASN A 459 1.04 4.34 1.77
C ASN A 459 -0.25 3.70 2.30
N SER A 460 -0.21 3.18 3.53
CA SER A 460 -1.35 2.50 4.16
C SER A 460 -2.50 3.43 4.55
N LEU A 461 -2.28 4.75 4.57
CA LEU A 461 -3.33 5.75 4.82
C LEU A 461 -4.23 5.99 3.60
N LEU A 462 -3.77 5.60 2.41
CA LEU A 462 -4.54 5.70 1.18
C LEU A 462 -5.48 4.48 1.00
N SER A 463 -6.58 4.70 0.30
CA SER A 463 -7.54 3.70 -0.18
C SER A 463 -7.92 4.05 -1.63
N ASN A 464 -8.63 3.18 -2.35
CA ASN A 464 -9.03 3.42 -3.75
C ASN A 464 -7.87 3.90 -4.65
N LYS A 465 -6.75 3.18 -4.57
CA LYS A 465 -5.47 3.61 -5.13
C LYS A 465 -5.30 3.13 -6.57
N ALA A 466 -4.83 4.02 -7.44
CA ALA A 466 -4.50 3.67 -8.82
C ALA A 466 -3.41 4.59 -9.39
N MET A 467 -2.56 4.03 -10.24
CA MET A 467 -1.60 4.76 -11.06
C MET A 467 -1.88 4.50 -12.54
N TYR A 468 -1.60 5.50 -13.38
CA TYR A 468 -1.71 5.40 -14.83
C TYR A 468 -0.43 5.94 -15.46
N CYS A 469 0.08 5.25 -16.47
CA CYS A 469 1.26 5.68 -17.22
C CYS A 469 1.14 5.33 -18.69
N TYR A 470 1.87 6.08 -19.51
CA TYR A 470 1.81 5.97 -20.96
C TYR A 470 2.54 4.72 -21.44
N ASN A 471 1.83 3.79 -22.10
CA ASN A 471 2.37 2.54 -22.67
C ASN A 471 3.33 1.81 -21.72
N CYS A 472 2.91 1.60 -20.47
CA CYS A 472 3.74 1.07 -19.41
C CYS A 472 3.32 -0.33 -18.96
N GLN A 473 4.13 -0.93 -18.07
CA GLN A 473 3.83 -2.21 -17.45
C GLN A 473 2.71 -2.07 -16.40
N GLU A 474 1.76 -2.99 -16.44
CA GLU A 474 0.60 -3.01 -15.54
C GLU A 474 0.83 -3.85 -14.28
N SER A 475 0.02 -3.60 -13.26
CA SER A 475 0.01 -4.38 -12.02
C SER A 475 -1.38 -4.31 -11.38
N SER A 476 -1.83 -5.41 -10.78
CA SER A 476 -3.11 -5.51 -10.07
C SER A 476 -2.97 -5.54 -8.55
N GLU A 477 -1.76 -5.45 -8.01
CA GLU A 477 -1.50 -5.49 -6.56
C GLU A 477 -1.88 -4.14 -5.92
N GLU A 478 -2.48 -4.16 -4.72
CA GLU A 478 -3.05 -2.95 -4.10
C GLU A 478 -2.04 -1.79 -3.95
N SER A 479 -0.79 -2.10 -3.58
CA SER A 479 0.28 -1.10 -3.36
C SER A 479 0.96 -0.61 -4.65
N THR A 480 0.74 -1.30 -5.77
CA THR A 480 1.37 -1.02 -7.06
C THR A 480 0.38 -0.96 -8.22
N ASN A 481 -0.92 -0.90 -7.94
CA ASN A 481 -2.01 -0.96 -8.92
C ASN A 481 -1.78 0.06 -10.05
N THR A 482 -1.50 -0.44 -11.25
CA THR A 482 -1.03 0.34 -12.40
C THR A 482 -1.78 -0.09 -13.64
N PHE A 483 -2.33 0.89 -14.36
CA PHE A 483 -2.97 0.72 -15.66
C PHE A 483 -2.15 1.43 -16.74
N SER A 484 -2.01 0.78 -17.89
CA SER A 484 -1.41 1.38 -19.06
C SER A 484 -2.47 2.23 -19.79
N THR A 485 -2.07 3.39 -20.29
CA THR A 485 -2.95 4.27 -21.06
C THR A 485 -2.24 4.81 -22.30
N THR A 486 -2.99 5.05 -23.37
CA THR A 486 -2.52 5.82 -24.53
C THR A 486 -2.98 7.28 -24.46
N CYS A 487 -3.83 7.63 -23.48
CA CYS A 487 -4.31 8.99 -23.31
C CYS A 487 -3.18 9.89 -22.79
N THR A 488 -2.99 11.04 -23.46
CA THR A 488 -2.12 12.11 -23.01
C THR A 488 -2.88 13.44 -23.07
N SER A 489 -2.62 14.33 -22.11
CA SER A 489 -3.30 15.63 -22.06
C SER A 489 -2.40 16.74 -21.49
N SER A 490 -2.52 17.94 -22.05
CA SER A 490 -1.91 19.16 -21.49
C SER A 490 -2.70 19.72 -20.30
N THR A 491 -3.99 19.40 -20.22
CA THR A 491 -4.85 19.66 -19.07
C THR A 491 -4.83 18.47 -18.10
N PRO A 492 -5.08 18.68 -16.79
CA PRO A 492 -5.12 17.61 -15.80
C PRO A 492 -6.38 16.75 -15.97
N THR A 493 -6.31 15.80 -16.88
CA THR A 493 -7.38 14.83 -17.16
C THR A 493 -7.13 13.54 -16.38
N GLU A 494 -8.16 13.05 -15.69
CA GLU A 494 -8.11 11.79 -14.95
C GLU A 494 -7.74 10.63 -15.89
N ASN A 495 -6.89 9.71 -15.40
CA ASN A 495 -6.43 8.51 -16.11
C ASN A 495 -5.60 8.76 -17.39
N CYS A 496 -5.20 10.01 -17.64
CA CYS A 496 -4.34 10.39 -18.76
C CYS A 496 -2.95 10.78 -18.27
N SER A 497 -1.93 10.43 -19.05
CA SER A 497 -0.57 10.89 -18.81
C SER A 497 -0.45 12.38 -19.13
N LYS A 498 0.42 13.10 -18.41
CA LYS A 498 0.47 14.55 -18.43
C LYS A 498 1.55 15.08 -19.37
N GLN A 499 1.15 16.04 -20.20
CA GLN A 499 2.03 16.88 -21.01
C GLN A 499 2.31 18.19 -20.26
N GLY A 500 3.50 18.76 -20.44
CA GLY A 500 3.90 20.01 -19.77
C GLY A 500 4.16 19.84 -18.27
N ASN A 501 3.91 20.90 -17.50
CA ASN A 501 4.06 20.87 -16.04
C ASN A 501 3.13 19.85 -15.41
N GLY A 502 3.54 19.32 -14.27
CA GLY A 502 2.71 18.49 -13.41
C GLY A 502 1.55 19.28 -12.82
N TYR A 503 0.72 18.58 -12.05
CA TYR A 503 -0.46 19.14 -11.43
C TYR A 503 -0.86 18.33 -10.21
N ALA A 504 -1.51 18.95 -9.22
CA ALA A 504 -2.18 18.21 -8.17
C ALA A 504 -3.57 18.76 -7.90
N ARG A 505 -4.48 17.87 -7.51
CA ARG A 505 -5.86 18.18 -7.13
C ARG A 505 -6.22 17.41 -5.88
N ILE A 506 -6.93 18.10 -4.98
CA ILE A 506 -7.50 17.51 -3.78
C ILE A 506 -9.00 17.76 -3.82
N THR A 507 -9.80 16.71 -3.60
CA THR A 507 -11.26 16.79 -3.66
C THR A 507 -11.87 16.19 -2.40
N LEU A 508 -12.69 16.95 -1.67
CA LEU A 508 -13.50 16.45 -0.55
C LEU A 508 -14.63 15.59 -1.11
N ILE A 509 -14.61 14.29 -0.79
CA ILE A 509 -15.61 13.32 -1.22
C ILE A 509 -16.80 13.33 -0.26
N SER A 510 -16.54 13.30 1.04
CA SER A 510 -17.57 13.27 2.08
C SER A 510 -17.03 13.75 3.43
N THR A 511 -17.93 14.24 4.28
CA THR A 511 -17.62 14.63 5.67
C THR A 511 -18.11 13.57 6.65
N TYR A 512 -17.37 13.32 7.72
CA TYR A 512 -17.78 12.43 8.82
C TYR A 512 -17.80 13.15 10.17
#